data_AF-A0A1S8LWR4-F1
#
_entry.id   AF-A0A1S8LWR4-F1
#
_cell.length_a   1.000
_cell.length_b   1.000
_cell.length_c   1.000
_cell.angle_alpha   90.00
_cell.angle_beta   90.00
_cell.angle_gamma   90.00
#
_symmetry.space_group_name_H-M   'P 1'
#
loop_
_entity.id
_entity.type
_entity.pdbx_description
1 polymer ?
#
loop_
_entity_poly.entity_id
_entity_poly.type
_entity_poly.pdbx_seq_one_letter_code
_entity_poly.pdbx_strand_id
1 'polypeptide(L)'
;MTRQSLENQIKSLRNIKTNFENLLLNVFGIKSISTNTTIEIIRARKPKGKFLEFRKDGGFTAVDNSDGDAWTEDFETIEEAFRYLQGEDLDDIQQNKNYKGD
;
A
#
# COMPACT_ATOMS: atom_id res chain seq x y z
N MET A 1 -24.13 -16.73 -16.90
CA MET A 1 -23.74 -16.70 -15.47
C MET A 1 -24.98 -16.44 -14.64
N THR A 2 -25.20 -17.18 -13.54
CA THR A 2 -26.41 -17.01 -12.69
C THR A 2 -26.16 -15.96 -11.60
N ARG A 3 -27.24 -15.39 -11.02
CA ARG A 3 -27.15 -14.48 -9.88
C ARG A 3 -26.40 -15.11 -8.70
N GLN A 4 -26.70 -16.37 -8.38
CA GLN A 4 -26.01 -17.12 -7.34
C GLN A 4 -24.50 -17.25 -7.61
N SER A 5 -24.13 -17.51 -8.87
CA SER A 5 -22.73 -17.58 -9.28
C SER A 5 -22.01 -16.24 -9.07
N LEU A 6 -22.67 -15.13 -9.38
CA LEU A 6 -22.10 -13.78 -9.17
C LEU A 6 -21.95 -13.46 -7.67
N GLU A 7 -22.95 -13.79 -6.85
CA GLU A 7 -22.89 -13.59 -5.40
C GLU A 7 -21.75 -14.38 -4.76
N ASN A 8 -21.50 -15.61 -5.22
CA ASN A 8 -20.38 -16.43 -4.77
C ASN A 8 -19.02 -15.82 -5.17
N GLN A 9 -18.89 -15.29 -6.39
CA GLN A 9 -17.68 -14.60 -6.85
C GLN A 9 -17.41 -13.35 -6.02
N ILE A 10 -18.43 -12.51 -5.78
CA ILE A 10 -18.30 -11.31 -4.94
C ILE A 10 -17.86 -11.67 -3.52
N LYS A 11 -18.44 -12.73 -2.93
CA LYS A 11 -18.03 -13.22 -1.60
C LYS A 11 -16.56 -13.65 -1.59
N SER A 12 -16.12 -14.38 -2.60
CA SER A 12 -14.72 -14.80 -2.73
C SER A 12 -13.77 -13.60 -2.80
N LEU A 13 -14.09 -12.60 -3.63
CA LEU A 13 -13.29 -11.39 -3.77
C LEU A 13 -13.19 -10.58 -2.46
N ARG A 14 -14.29 -10.48 -1.69
CA ARG A 14 -14.28 -9.85 -0.37
C ARG A 14 -13.34 -10.59 0.60
N ASN A 15 -13.40 -11.91 0.62
CA ASN A 15 -12.52 -12.72 1.47
C ASN A 15 -11.04 -12.55 1.09
N ILE A 16 -10.72 -12.55 -0.22
CA ILE A 16 -9.37 -12.31 -0.71
C ILE A 16 -8.87 -10.94 -0.24
N LYS A 17 -9.69 -9.89 -0.40
CA LYS A 17 -9.36 -8.54 0.07
C LYS A 17 -9.08 -8.52 1.57
N THR A 18 -9.97 -9.10 2.39
CA THR A 18 -9.79 -9.14 3.85
C THR A 18 -8.53 -9.91 4.26
N ASN A 19 -8.26 -11.06 3.64
CA ASN A 19 -7.05 -11.83 3.93
C ASN A 19 -5.79 -11.05 3.59
N PHE A 20 -5.81 -10.31 2.48
CA PHE A 20 -4.71 -9.47 2.07
C PHE A 20 -4.50 -8.28 3.04
N GLU A 21 -5.56 -7.59 3.45
CA GLU A 21 -5.48 -6.51 4.45
C GLU A 21 -4.96 -7.03 5.81
N ASN A 22 -5.37 -8.23 6.21
CA ASN A 22 -4.86 -8.89 7.41
C ASN A 22 -3.39 -9.30 7.29
N LEU A 23 -2.95 -9.74 6.11
CA LEU A 23 -1.55 -10.05 5.84
C LEU A 23 -0.69 -8.79 5.97
N LEU A 24 -1.11 -7.69 5.34
CA LEU A 24 -0.46 -6.37 5.45
C LEU A 24 -0.27 -5.97 6.92
N LEU A 25 -1.35 -6.03 7.70
CA LEU A 25 -1.34 -5.54 9.07
C LEU A 25 -0.57 -6.48 10.01
N ASN A 26 -0.89 -7.77 9.99
CA ASN A 26 -0.42 -8.71 11.02
C ASN A 26 0.98 -9.25 10.76
N VAL A 27 1.44 -9.26 9.51
CA VAL A 27 2.78 -9.75 9.15
C VAL A 27 3.74 -8.59 8.91
N PHE A 28 3.30 -7.54 8.23
CA PHE A 28 4.17 -6.42 7.83
C PHE A 28 3.99 -5.15 8.67
N GLY A 29 2.97 -5.09 9.53
CA GLY A 29 2.67 -3.87 10.30
C GLY A 29 2.19 -2.70 9.43
N ILE A 30 1.70 -2.98 8.22
CA ILE A 30 1.27 -1.97 7.25
C ILE A 30 -0.26 -1.95 7.22
N LYS A 31 -0.85 -0.75 7.32
CA LYS A 31 -2.31 -0.60 7.22
C LYS A 31 -2.72 -0.02 5.87
N SER A 32 -3.65 -0.67 5.19
CA SER A 32 -4.26 -0.11 3.98
C SER A 32 -5.20 1.04 4.32
N ILE A 33 -5.09 2.16 3.62
CA ILE A 33 -5.86 3.38 3.90
C ILE A 33 -6.42 4.03 2.63
N SER A 34 -7.35 4.96 2.84
CA SER A 34 -7.89 5.82 1.77
C SER A 34 -7.08 7.11 1.63
N THR A 35 -7.19 7.78 0.48
CA THR A 35 -6.61 9.11 0.23
C THR A 35 -6.94 10.13 1.33
N ASN A 36 -8.18 10.14 1.82
CA ASN A 36 -8.58 11.07 2.88
C ASN A 36 -7.82 10.79 4.18
N THR A 37 -7.63 9.52 4.51
CA THR A 37 -6.84 9.09 5.67
C THR A 37 -5.36 9.43 5.50
N THR A 38 -4.81 9.29 4.28
CA THR A 38 -3.44 9.72 3.94
C THR A 38 -3.26 11.21 4.26
N ILE A 39 -4.17 12.06 3.78
CA ILE A 39 -4.17 13.51 4.03
C ILE A 39 -4.26 13.82 5.54
N GLU A 40 -5.09 13.09 6.30
CA GLU A 40 -5.20 13.26 7.75
C GLU A 40 -3.92 12.88 8.50
N ILE A 41 -3.22 11.84 8.08
CA ILE A 41 -1.94 11.40 8.66
C ILE A 41 -0.88 12.49 8.42
N ILE A 42 -0.73 12.94 7.18
CA ILE A 42 0.23 13.97 6.78
C ILE A 42 0.02 15.28 7.56
N ARG A 43 -1.24 15.68 7.75
CA ARG A 43 -1.59 16.89 8.52
C ARG A 43 -1.37 16.73 10.01
N ALA A 44 -1.64 15.56 10.57
CA ALA A 44 -1.55 15.34 12.00
C ALA A 44 -0.11 15.32 12.51
N ARG A 45 0.87 14.84 11.70
CA ARG A 45 2.29 14.70 12.09
C ARG A 45 2.46 14.08 13.49
N LYS A 46 1.68 13.04 13.77
CA LYS A 46 1.75 12.25 15.02
C LYS A 46 2.16 10.84 14.65
N PRO A 47 3.00 10.15 15.43
CA PRO A 47 3.41 8.80 15.12
C PRO A 47 2.19 7.87 15.11
N LYS A 48 1.85 7.34 13.93
CA LYS A 48 0.72 6.41 13.73
C LYS A 48 1.13 5.10 13.04
N GLY A 49 2.33 5.01 12.49
CA GLY A 49 2.88 3.81 11.88
C GLY A 49 3.00 3.90 10.35
N LYS A 50 2.91 2.75 9.68
CA LYS A 50 3.15 2.59 8.24
C LYS A 50 1.85 2.29 7.50
N PHE A 51 1.67 2.92 6.35
CA PHE A 51 0.42 2.84 5.60
C PHE A 51 0.64 2.69 4.10
N LEU A 52 -0.35 2.07 3.45
CA LEU A 52 -0.39 1.88 2.00
C LEU A 52 -1.73 2.35 1.45
N GLU A 53 -1.70 3.27 0.50
CA GLU A 53 -2.88 3.71 -0.25
C GLU A 53 -2.92 3.05 -1.63
N PHE A 54 -4.08 2.52 -2.01
CA PHE A 54 -4.37 2.06 -3.37
C PHE A 54 -5.02 3.20 -4.14
N ARG A 55 -4.26 3.82 -5.06
CA ARG A 55 -4.73 4.99 -5.80
C ARG A 55 -5.70 4.58 -6.91
N LYS A 56 -6.55 5.52 -7.30
CA LYS A 56 -7.56 5.30 -8.37
C LYS A 56 -6.95 5.10 -9.75
N ASP A 57 -5.74 5.58 -9.98
CA ASP A 57 -4.99 5.42 -11.24
C ASP A 57 -4.22 4.10 -11.30
N GLY A 58 -4.35 3.24 -10.27
CA GLY A 58 -3.67 1.94 -10.19
C GLY A 58 -2.30 1.98 -9.54
N GLY A 59 -1.81 3.15 -9.12
CA GLY A 59 -0.58 3.29 -8.36
C GLY A 59 -0.76 3.08 -6.85
N PHE A 60 0.35 3.23 -6.13
CA PHE A 60 0.43 3.05 -4.69
C PHE A 60 1.09 4.27 -4.05
N THR A 61 0.56 4.74 -2.92
CA THR A 61 1.28 5.71 -2.08
C THR A 61 1.67 5.02 -0.79
N ALA A 62 2.97 4.95 -0.53
CA ALA A 62 3.50 4.50 0.74
C ALA A 62 3.61 5.68 1.69
N VAL A 63 3.24 5.49 2.95
CA VAL A 63 3.32 6.52 3.98
C VAL A 63 4.01 5.93 5.20
N ASP A 64 5.23 6.39 5.49
CA ASP A 64 5.88 6.13 6.78
C ASP A 64 5.64 7.30 7.72
N ASN A 65 4.93 7.02 8.80
CA ASN A 65 4.64 7.95 9.87
C ASN A 65 4.88 7.30 11.23
N SER A 66 5.94 6.49 11.33
CA SER A 66 6.32 5.79 12.56
C SER A 66 6.96 6.68 13.63
N ASP A 67 7.63 7.77 13.24
CA ASP A 67 8.31 8.73 14.11
C ASP A 67 7.56 10.05 14.29
N GLY A 68 6.49 10.26 13.52
CA GLY A 68 5.70 11.50 13.52
C GLY A 68 5.99 12.40 12.33
N ASP A 69 7.09 12.18 11.62
CA ASP A 69 7.25 12.68 10.27
C ASP A 69 6.30 11.92 9.35
N ALA A 70 5.92 12.50 8.21
CA ALA A 70 5.00 11.86 7.27
C ALA A 70 5.71 11.80 5.92
N TRP A 71 6.62 10.83 5.82
CA TRP A 71 7.33 10.53 4.60
C TRP A 71 6.37 9.81 3.66
N THR A 72 6.29 10.31 2.43
CA THR A 72 5.35 9.80 1.43
C THR A 72 6.08 9.64 0.12
N GLU A 73 5.88 8.49 -0.54
CA GLU A 73 6.40 8.25 -1.87
C GLU A 73 5.39 7.47 -2.71
N ASP A 74 5.36 7.77 -4.01
CA ASP A 74 4.47 7.16 -4.98
C ASP A 74 5.18 6.08 -5.80
N PHE A 75 4.51 4.95 -5.98
CA PHE A 75 5.04 3.79 -6.69
C PHE A 75 4.05 3.24 -7.71
N GLU A 76 4.58 2.64 -8.77
CA GLU A 76 3.78 1.98 -9.81
C GLU A 76 3.42 0.56 -9.40
N THR A 77 4.27 -0.09 -8.61
CA THR A 77 4.07 -1.45 -8.14
C THR A 77 3.94 -1.51 -6.63
N ILE A 78 3.18 -2.50 -6.15
CA ILE A 78 3.01 -2.72 -4.72
C ILE A 78 4.33 -3.16 -4.07
N GLU A 79 5.16 -3.92 -4.79
CA GLU A 79 6.45 -4.41 -4.33
C GLU A 79 7.40 -3.27 -3.95
N GLU A 80 7.50 -2.25 -4.79
CA GLU A 80 8.33 -1.07 -4.52
C GLU A 80 7.84 -0.32 -3.27
N ALA A 81 6.52 -0.10 -3.15
CA ALA A 81 5.93 0.51 -1.97
C ALA A 81 6.20 -0.31 -0.70
N PHE A 82 6.16 -1.64 -0.80
CA PHE A 82 6.49 -2.54 0.31
C PHE A 82 7.96 -2.42 0.71
N ARG A 83 8.89 -2.50 -0.24
CA ARG A 83 10.33 -2.38 0.00
C ARG A 83 10.66 -1.08 0.72
N TYR A 84 10.10 0.03 0.25
CA TYR A 84 10.21 1.32 0.92
C TYR A 84 9.68 1.29 2.35
N LEU A 85 8.49 0.75 2.58
CA LEU A 85 7.92 0.62 3.94
C LEU A 85 8.69 -0.38 4.82
N GLN A 86 9.53 -1.24 4.27
CA GLN A 86 10.44 -2.10 5.06
C GLN A 86 11.79 -1.43 5.33
N GLY A 87 12.00 -0.19 4.87
CA GLY A 87 13.19 0.60 5.14
C GLY A 87 14.30 0.44 4.10
N GLU A 88 13.97 -0.08 2.92
CA GLU A 88 14.91 -0.07 1.79
C GLU A 88 15.01 1.33 1.17
N ASP A 89 16.22 1.68 0.74
CA ASP A 89 16.52 3.00 0.20
C ASP A 89 15.80 3.25 -1.13
N LEU A 90 15.33 4.48 -1.34
CA LEU A 90 14.60 4.87 -2.54
C LEU A 90 15.46 4.73 -3.80
N ASP A 91 16.76 5.02 -3.71
CA ASP A 91 17.66 4.92 -4.85
C ASP A 91 17.85 3.46 -5.27
N ASP A 92 17.89 2.52 -4.32
CA ASP A 92 18.01 1.07 -4.59
C ASP A 92 16.71 0.49 -5.18
N ILE A 93 15.56 1.04 -4.79
CA ILE A 93 14.26 0.66 -5.36
C ILE A 93 14.16 1.18 -6.80
N GLN A 94 14.52 2.43 -7.06
CA GLN A 94 14.35 3.07 -8.37
C GLN A 94 15.41 2.69 -9.41
N GLN A 95 16.65 2.35 -9.00
CA GLN A 95 17.70 1.88 -9.92
C GLN A 95 17.30 0.62 -10.70
N ASN A 96 16.41 -0.22 -10.15
CA ASN A 96 15.88 -1.40 -10.83
C ASN A 96 14.98 -1.07 -12.04
N LYS A 97 14.53 0.18 -12.23
CA LYS A 97 13.78 0.62 -13.42
C LYS A 97 14.67 0.91 -14.63
N ASN A 98 15.94 1.26 -14.40
CA ASN A 98 16.86 1.75 -15.43
C ASN A 98 17.75 0.66 -16.05
N TYR A 99 17.70 -0.58 -15.56
CA TYR A 99 18.34 -1.75 -16.19
C TYR A 99 17.35 -2.58 -17.00
N LYS A 100 16.59 -1.95 -17.91
CA LYS A 100 16.10 -2.66 -19.10
C LYS A 100 17.19 -2.53 -20.15
N GLY A 101 18.07 -3.52 -20.17
CA GLY A 101 19.22 -3.58 -21.06
C GLY A 101 18.83 -3.39 -22.52
N ASP A 102 19.63 -2.59 -23.22
CA ASP A 102 19.78 -2.61 -24.67
C ASP A 102 20.21 -4.00 -25.17
#